data_AF-A0A7X9BV41-F1
#
_entry.id   AF-A0A7X9BV41-F1
#
_cell.length_a   1.000
_cell.length_b   1.000
_cell.length_c   1.000
_cell.angle_alpha   90.00
_cell.angle_beta   90.00
_cell.angle_gamma   90.00
#
_symmetry.space_group_name_H-M   'P 1'
#
loop_
_entity.id
_entity.type
_entity.pdbx_description
1 polymer ?
#
loop_
_entity_poly.entity_id
_entity_poly.type
_entity_poly.pdbx_seq_one_letter_code
_entity_poly.pdbx_strand_id
1 'polypeptide(L)' 'MKLNLDALKNSDAWKSAGFKLPKFSIEQVKVSTKISPIWIHFGAGNIFRAFMANVQQNILNEGKS' A
#
# COMPACT_ATOMS: atom_id res chain seq x y z
N MET A 1 -5.47 -17.94 -2.01
CA MET A 1 -4.98 -17.05 -0.94
C MET A 1 -6.01 -15.97 -0.69
N LYS A 2 -6.36 -15.67 0.57
CA LYS A 2 -7.22 -14.52 0.91
C LYS A 2 -6.31 -13.32 1.18
N LEU A 3 -6.44 -12.24 0.40
CA LEU A 3 -5.66 -11.03 0.59
C LEU A 3 -6.10 -10.32 1.88
N ASN A 4 -5.21 -10.29 2.87
CA ASN A 4 -5.34 -9.54 4.11
C ASN A 4 -3.94 -9.32 4.73
N LEU A 5 -3.83 -8.49 5.77
CA LEU A 5 -2.55 -8.12 6.37
C LEU A 5 -1.79 -9.30 6.96
N ASP A 6 -2.48 -10.26 7.59
CA ASP A 6 -1.83 -11.45 8.14
C ASP A 6 -1.27 -12.37 7.06
N ALA A 7 -2.01 -12.54 5.96
CA ALA A 7 -1.57 -13.35 4.83
C ALA A 7 -0.34 -12.74 4.14
N LEU A 8 -0.15 -11.41 4.18
CA LEU A 8 1.02 -10.73 3.61
C LEU A 8 2.32 -11.01 4.41
N LYS A 9 2.23 -11.46 5.66
CA LYS A 9 3.41 -11.86 6.47
C LYS A 9 4.14 -13.04 5.83
N ASN A 10 3.41 -13.94 5.16
CA ASN A 10 4.00 -15.00 4.35
C ASN A 10 4.43 -14.45 2.98
N SER A 11 5.46 -13.61 2.97
CA SER A 11 5.86 -12.87 1.76
C SER A 11 6.27 -13.78 0.60
N ASP A 12 6.83 -14.95 0.90
CA ASP A 12 7.40 -15.86 -0.09
C ASP A 12 6.32 -16.54 -0.93
N ALA A 13 5.18 -16.89 -0.33
CA ALA A 13 4.04 -17.43 -1.06
C ALA A 13 3.54 -16.46 -2.14
N TRP A 14 3.47 -15.16 -1.83
CA TRP A 14 3.02 -14.13 -2.76
C TRP A 14 4.05 -13.84 -3.85
N LYS A 15 5.34 -13.72 -3.48
CA LYS A 15 6.43 -13.51 -4.43
C LYS A 15 6.55 -14.69 -5.41
N SER A 16 6.42 -15.92 -4.92
CA SER A 16 6.45 -17.13 -5.75
C SER A 16 5.28 -17.19 -6.73
N ALA A 17 4.14 -16.61 -6.37
CA ALA A 17 2.99 -16.45 -7.25
C ALA A 17 3.11 -15.23 -8.20
N GLY A 18 4.26 -14.53 -8.23
CA GLY A 18 4.53 -13.41 -9.13
C GLY A 18 4.01 -12.05 -8.66
N PHE A 19 3.47 -11.95 -7.44
CA PHE A 19 2.98 -10.67 -6.92
C PHE A 19 4.11 -9.80 -6.39
N LYS A 20 4.02 -8.50 -6.68
CA LYS A 20 4.86 -7.48 -6.05
C LYS A 20 4.20 -7.04 -4.74
N LEU A 21 4.98 -7.02 -3.67
CA LEU A 21 4.53 -6.57 -2.35
C LEU A 21 5.04 -5.16 -2.06
N PRO A 22 4.36 -4.40 -1.17
CA PRO A 22 4.89 -3.14 -0.66
C PRO A 22 6.30 -3.30 -0.09
N LYS A 23 7.17 -2.33 -0.39
CA LYS A 23 8.55 -2.25 0.14
C LYS A 23 8.66 -1.36 1.38
N PHE A 24 7.53 -0.94 1.92
CA PHE A 24 7.40 -0.11 3.11
C PHE A 24 6.51 -0.79 4.15
N SER A 25 6.56 -0.31 5.40
CA SER A 25 5.68 -0.79 6.46
C SER A 25 4.28 -0.19 6.35
N ILE A 26 3.29 -1.01 6.02
CA ILE A 26 1.88 -0.61 5.92
C ILE A 26 1.38 -0.04 7.25
N GLU A 27 1.76 -0.65 8.38
CA GLU A 27 1.35 -0.18 9.71
C GLU A 27 1.95 1.18 10.06
N GLN A 28 3.23 1.42 9.75
CA GLN A 28 3.85 2.73 9.99
C GLN A 28 3.17 3.83 9.17
N VAL A 29 2.91 3.59 7.88
CA VAL A 29 2.19 4.54 7.02
C VAL A 29 0.81 4.82 7.61
N LYS A 30 0.04 3.79 7.98
CA LYS A 30 -1.30 3.94 8.57
C LYS A 30 -1.30 4.74 9.87
N VAL A 31 -0.34 4.52 10.77
CA VAL A 31 -0.21 5.28 12.02
C VAL A 31 0.15 6.73 11.73
N SER A 32 1.17 6.98 10.89
CA SER A 32 1.59 8.34 10.54
C SER A 32 0.47 9.15 9.88
N THR A 33 -0.27 8.56 8.92
CA THR A 33 -1.39 9.22 8.24
C THR A 33 -2.53 9.57 9.20
N LYS A 34 -2.77 8.76 10.24
CA LYS A 34 -3.78 9.07 11.27
C LYS A 34 -3.37 10.23 12.17
N ILE A 35 -2.07 10.35 12.48
CA ILE A 35 -1.54 11.40 13.35
C ILE A 35 -1.45 12.73 12.58
N SER A 36 -0.98 12.70 11.33
CA SER A 36 -0.76 13.89 10.51
C SER A 36 -1.14 13.61 9.05
N PRO A 37 -2.43 13.69 8.70
CA PRO A 37 -2.87 13.52 7.31
C PRO A 37 -2.45 14.73 6.47
N ILE A 38 -1.86 14.48 5.30
CA ILE A 38 -1.41 15.55 4.37
C ILE A 38 -2.51 15.94 3.39
N TRP A 39 -3.28 14.97 2.89
CA TRP A 39 -4.36 15.18 1.93
C TRP A 39 -5.43 14.11 2.07
N ILE A 40 -6.61 14.39 1.52
CA ILE A 40 -7.76 13.48 1.50
C ILE A 40 -8.31 13.37 0.08
N HIS A 41 -8.74 12.16 -0.28
CA HIS A 41 -9.39 11.90 -1.56
C HIS A 41 -10.87 11.56 -1.34
N PHE A 42 -11.75 12.23 -2.08
CA PHE A 42 -13.18 11.93 -2.07
C PHE A 42 -13.53 11.09 -3.31
N GLY A 43 -14.03 9.87 -3.06
CA GLY A 43 -14.44 8.93 -4.12
C GLY A 43 -13.38 7.87 -4.44
N ALA A 44 -13.29 6.82 -3.62
CA ALA A 44 -12.34 5.72 -3.81
C ALA A 44 -12.78 4.73 -4.92
N GLY A 45 -12.97 5.23 -6.14
CA GLY A 45 -13.34 4.44 -7.33
C GLY A 45 -12.18 3.72 -8.00
N ASN A 46 -12.42 3.17 -9.20
CA ASN A 46 -11.40 2.45 -9.97
C ASN A 46 -10.25 3.36 -10.41
N ILE A 47 -10.55 4.59 -10.85
CA ILE A 47 -9.52 5.54 -11.30
C ILE A 47 -8.57 5.91 -10.14
N PHE A 48 -9.11 6.18 -8.96
CA PHE A 48 -8.29 6.42 -7.77
C PHE A 48 -7.34 5.25 -7.49
N ARG A 49 -7.87 4.02 -7.48
CA ARG A 49 -7.07 2.80 -7.21
C ARG A 49 -5.99 2.55 -8.26
N ALA A 50 -6.30 2.74 -9.54
CA ALA A 50 -5.39 2.44 -10.63
C ALA A 50 -4.32 3.51 -10.84
N PHE A 51 -4.62 4.78 -10.55
CA PHE A 51 -3.72 5.91 -10.82
C PHE A 51 -3.14 6.48 -9.52
N MET A 52 -3.95 7.21 -8.74
CA MET A 52 -3.46 7.96 -7.58
C MET A 52 -2.85 7.05 -6.50
N ALA A 53 -3.54 5.96 -6.15
CA ALA A 53 -3.03 4.99 -5.18
C ALA A 53 -1.78 4.27 -5.68
N ASN A 54 -1.68 3.99 -6.98
CA ASN A 54 -0.50 3.37 -7.59
C ASN A 54 0.72 4.31 -7.59
N VAL A 55 0.52 5.60 -7.88
CA VAL A 55 1.58 6.61 -7.77
C VAL A 55 2.09 6.69 -6.32
N GLN A 56 1.18 6.82 -5.34
CA GLN A 56 1.56 6.87 -3.92
C GLN A 56 2.28 5.59 -3.47
N GLN A 57 1.83 4.43 -3.93
CA GLN A 57 2.50 3.15 -3.67
C GLN A 57 3.95 3.15 -4.16
N ASN A 58 4.23 3.71 -5.33
CA ASN A 58 5.59 3.79 -5.88
C ASN A 58 6.46 4.77 -5.11
N ILE A 59 5.93 5.95 -4.75
CA ILE A 59 6.63 6.95 -3.93
C ILE A 59 7.04 6.35 -2.58
N LEU A 60 6.12 5.65 -1.91
CA LEU A 60 6.40 4.98 -0.65
C LEU A 60 7.40 3.83 -0.81
N ASN A 61 7.34 3.07 -1.92
CA ASN A 61 8.31 2.03 -2.22
C ASN A 61 9.74 2.58 -2.44
N GLU A 62 9.87 3.85 -2.81
CA GLU A 62 11.14 4.58 -2.92
C GLU A 62 11.59 5.21 -1.59
N GLY A 63 10.83 5.04 -0.50
CA GLY A 63 11.13 5.62 0.81
C GLY A 63 10.82 7.12 0.90
N LYS A 64 9.99 7.64 0.00
CA LYS A 64 9.55 9.05 -0.03
C LYS A 64 8.12 9.17 0.51
N SER A 65 7.70 10.36 0.94
CA SER A 65 6.32 10.65 1.37
C SER A 65 5.81 11.96 0.83
#